data_AF-A0AAW6DG78-F1
#
_entry.id   AF-A0AAW6DG78-F1
#
_cell.length_a   1.000
_cell.length_b   1.000
_cell.length_c   1.000
_cell.angle_alpha   90.00
_cell.angle_beta   90.00
_cell.angle_gamma   90.00
#
_symmetry.space_group_name_H-M   'P 1'
#
loop_
_entity.id
_entity.type
_entity.pdbx_description
1 polymer ?
#
loop_
_entity_poly.entity_id
_entity_poly.type
_entity_poly.pdbx_seq_one_letter_code
_entity_poly.pdbx_strand_id
1 'polypeptide(L)'
;MSATQYIWMEILLSGLSGICLVGLVVGIGMLYARKPAYRKRRRKICISAEFYYEFKENYQRTENIRETLDIMRELYPKRMYAKQIEAAISYLERSHYRDYETALYRYLLDDRQVASSILSEVLLEDMLKRRRLPDKEAERNTYEKN
;
A
#
# COMPACT_ATOMS: atom_id res chain seq x y z
N MET A 1 3.35 -51.97 27.08
CA MET A 1 2.81 -50.63 27.40
C MET A 1 1.45 -50.83 28.07
N SER A 2 1.23 -50.28 29.26
CA SER A 2 0.00 -50.53 30.03
C SER A 2 -1.15 -49.64 29.55
N ALA A 3 -2.38 -50.15 29.62
CA ALA A 3 -3.60 -49.43 29.18
C ALA A 3 -3.77 -48.05 29.83
N THR A 4 -3.24 -47.89 31.05
CA THR A 4 -3.22 -46.60 31.77
C THR A 4 -2.34 -45.55 31.08
N GLN A 5 -1.24 -45.94 30.42
CA GLN A 5 -0.39 -45.02 29.68
C GLN A 5 -1.08 -44.47 28.43
N TYR A 6 -1.92 -45.26 27.77
CA TYR A 6 -2.70 -44.80 26.61
C TYR A 6 -3.75 -43.75 26.99
N ILE A 7 -4.46 -43.96 28.10
CA ILE A 7 -5.47 -43.01 28.59
C ILE A 7 -4.84 -41.65 28.93
N TRP A 8 -3.67 -41.64 29.58
CA TRP A 8 -2.94 -40.41 29.87
C TRP A 8 -2.42 -39.70 28.60
N MET A 9 -1.97 -40.47 27.59
CA MET A 9 -1.52 -39.91 26.32
C MET A 9 -2.65 -39.27 25.52
N GLU A 10 -3.85 -39.86 25.50
CA GLU A 10 -5.00 -39.29 24.79
C GLU A 10 -5.48 -37.98 25.41
N ILE A 11 -5.49 -37.88 26.74
CA ILE A 11 -5.86 -36.65 27.46
C ILE A 11 -4.83 -35.54 27.17
N LEU A 12 -3.54 -35.88 27.18
CA LEU A 12 -2.47 -34.92 26.84
C LEU A 12 -2.57 -34.44 25.39
N LEU A 13 -2.80 -35.35 24.43
CA LEU A 13 -2.97 -35.01 23.02
C LEU A 13 -4.20 -34.15 22.75
N SER A 14 -5.34 -34.46 23.39
CA SER A 14 -6.57 -33.67 23.30
C SER A 14 -6.38 -32.26 23.85
N GLY A 15 -5.75 -32.14 25.02
CA GLY A 15 -5.42 -30.84 25.62
C GLY A 15 -4.49 -30.01 24.73
N LEU A 16 -3.45 -30.62 24.17
CA LEU A 16 -2.48 -29.95 23.30
C LEU A 16 -3.13 -29.47 21.98
N SER A 17 -4.01 -30.29 21.40
CA SER A 17 -4.80 -29.95 20.21
C SER A 17 -5.74 -28.76 20.45
N GLY A 18 -6.45 -28.75 21.58
CA GLY A 18 -7.32 -27.64 21.96
C GLY A 18 -6.55 -26.32 22.12
N ILE A 19 -5.40 -26.34 22.78
CA ILE A 19 -4.53 -25.16 22.96
C ILE A 19 -4.02 -24.65 21.59
N CYS A 20 -3.68 -25.56 20.68
CA CYS A 20 -3.21 -25.21 19.34
C CYS A 20 -4.31 -24.51 18.51
N LEU A 21 -5.54 -25.03 18.53
CA LEU A 21 -6.67 -24.44 17.80
C LEU A 21 -7.04 -23.05 18.35
N VAL A 22 -7.09 -22.89 19.67
CA VAL A 22 -7.35 -21.58 20.30
C VAL A 22 -6.23 -20.59 19.97
N GLY A 23 -4.97 -21.03 20.03
CA GLY A 23 -3.81 -20.21 19.63
C GLY A 23 -3.88 -19.77 18.17
N LEU A 24 -4.32 -20.65 17.28
CA LEU A 24 -4.46 -20.36 15.84
C LEU A 24 -5.57 -19.33 15.57
N VAL A 25 -6.74 -19.48 16.20
CA VAL A 25 -7.85 -18.52 16.05
C VAL A 25 -7.47 -17.14 16.59
N VAL A 26 -6.83 -17.08 17.76
CA VAL A 26 -6.33 -15.82 18.35
C VAL A 26 -5.22 -15.22 17.48
N GLY A 27 -4.31 -16.03 16.95
CA GLY A 27 -3.25 -15.60 16.05
C GLY A 27 -3.79 -15.00 14.75
N ILE A 28 -4.74 -15.65 14.10
CA ILE A 28 -5.42 -15.12 12.90
C ILE A 28 -6.16 -13.83 13.21
N GLY A 29 -6.87 -13.76 14.35
CA GLY A 29 -7.54 -12.54 14.82
C GLY A 29 -6.58 -11.37 15.00
N MET A 30 -5.41 -11.61 15.61
CA MET A 30 -4.36 -10.59 15.73
C MET A 30 -3.77 -10.15 14.39
N LEU A 31 -3.61 -11.06 13.43
CA LEU A 31 -3.16 -10.73 12.09
C LEU A 31 -4.16 -9.82 11.37
N TYR A 32 -5.45 -10.12 11.48
CA TYR A 32 -6.54 -9.29 10.93
C TYR A 32 -6.67 -7.93 11.62
N ALA A 33 -6.37 -7.86 12.92
CA ALA A 33 -6.43 -6.62 13.69
C ALA A 33 -5.29 -5.64 13.39
N ARG A 34 -4.27 -6.02 12.59
CA ARG A 34 -3.17 -5.10 12.22
C ARG A 34 -3.71 -3.97 11.36
N LYS A 35 -3.83 -2.78 11.98
CA LYS A 35 -4.25 -1.56 11.28
C LYS A 35 -3.31 -1.28 10.10
N PRO A 36 -3.87 -0.96 8.92
CA PRO A 36 -3.07 -0.67 7.73
C PRO A 36 -2.16 0.53 7.97
N ALA A 37 -1.02 0.60 7.28
CA ALA A 37 -0.01 1.63 7.50
C ALA A 37 -0.59 3.04 7.33
N TYR A 38 -1.56 3.23 6.43
CA TYR A 38 -2.21 4.52 6.22
C TYR A 38 -3.01 5.02 7.45
N ARG A 39 -3.54 4.14 8.32
CA ARG A 39 -4.30 4.49 9.53
C ARG A 39 -3.45 4.79 10.77
N LYS A 40 -2.14 4.58 10.71
CA LYS A 40 -1.25 4.81 11.86
C LYS A 40 -0.94 6.30 12.02
N ARG A 41 -0.96 6.81 13.25
CA ARG A 41 -0.56 8.20 13.55
C ARG A 41 0.92 8.35 13.22
N ARG A 42 1.24 9.30 12.34
CA ARG A 42 2.60 9.61 11.91
C ARG A 42 3.04 10.97 12.44
N ARG A 43 4.35 11.12 12.63
CA ARG A 43 4.97 12.43 12.83
C ARG A 43 5.06 13.12 11.48
N LYS A 44 4.80 14.41 11.45
CA LYS A 44 5.11 15.25 10.29
C LYS A 44 6.63 15.30 10.16
N ILE A 45 7.14 15.05 8.96
CA ILE A 45 8.57 14.96 8.68
C ILE A 45 8.90 15.97 7.60
N CYS A 46 10.07 16.60 7.67
CA CYS A 46 10.51 17.47 6.60
C CYS A 46 11.10 16.62 5.47
N ILE A 47 10.51 16.67 4.28
CA ILE A 47 10.99 15.92 3.13
C ILE A 47 11.94 16.82 2.32
N SER A 48 13.10 16.27 1.95
CA SER A 48 14.08 17.01 1.16
C SER A 48 13.52 17.36 -0.22
N ALA A 49 13.91 18.52 -0.76
CA ALA A 49 13.49 18.91 -2.11
C ALA A 49 13.94 17.89 -3.18
N GLU A 50 15.13 17.31 -2.99
CA GLU A 50 15.71 16.25 -3.83
C GLU A 50 14.77 15.05 -4.00
N PHE A 51 14.06 14.64 -2.94
CA PHE A 51 13.09 13.56 -3.01
C PHE A 51 11.99 13.84 -4.03
N TYR A 52 11.49 15.08 -4.10
CA TYR A 52 10.42 15.44 -5.02
C TYR A 52 10.91 15.55 -6.47
N TYR A 53 12.12 16.04 -6.70
CA TYR A 53 12.71 16.04 -8.03
C TYR A 53 12.91 14.62 -8.56
N GLU A 54 13.45 13.74 -7.72
CA GLU A 54 13.63 12.32 -8.08
C GLU A 54 12.27 11.62 -8.27
N PHE A 55 11.26 11.95 -7.46
CA PHE A 55 9.90 11.47 -7.65
C PHE A 55 9.35 11.84 -9.03
N LYS A 56 9.49 13.11 -9.43
CA LYS A 56 9.04 13.59 -10.74
C LYS A 56 9.79 12.90 -11.89
N GLU A 57 11.10 12.77 -11.77
CA GLU A 57 11.90 12.10 -12.79
C GLU A 57 11.50 10.62 -12.97
N ASN A 58 11.26 9.90 -11.86
CA ASN A 58 10.80 8.52 -11.93
C ASN A 58 9.35 8.40 -12.42
N TYR A 59 8.51 9.41 -12.16
CA TYR A 59 7.20 9.50 -12.77
C TYR A 59 7.27 9.72 -14.27
N GLN A 60 8.14 10.60 -14.78
CA GLN A 60 8.37 10.72 -16.23
C GLN A 60 8.92 9.42 -16.83
N ARG A 61 9.70 8.67 -16.03
CA ARG A 61 10.14 7.28 -16.19
C ARG A 61 9.02 6.31 -16.57
N THR A 62 8.07 6.21 -15.65
CA THR A 62 7.07 5.15 -15.58
C THR A 62 5.71 5.55 -16.13
N GLU A 63 5.44 6.86 -16.14
CA GLU A 63 4.15 7.49 -16.38
C GLU A 63 3.01 6.83 -15.58
N ASN A 64 3.33 6.37 -14.36
CA ASN A 64 2.41 5.70 -13.46
C ASN A 64 2.80 6.01 -12.01
N ILE A 65 1.93 6.73 -11.30
CA ILE A 65 2.15 7.12 -9.89
C ILE A 65 2.39 5.90 -8.99
N ARG A 66 1.70 4.78 -9.25
CA ARG A 66 1.84 3.58 -8.42
C ARG A 66 3.22 2.94 -8.57
N GLU A 67 3.66 2.75 -9.80
CA GLU A 67 4.99 2.19 -10.09
C GLU A 67 6.09 3.13 -9.60
N THR A 68 5.89 4.45 -9.74
CA THR A 68 6.80 5.45 -9.17
C THR A 68 6.96 5.26 -7.66
N LEU A 69 5.86 5.06 -6.92
CA LEU A 69 5.92 4.81 -5.48
C LEU A 69 6.67 3.53 -5.12
N ASP A 70 6.52 2.47 -5.93
CA ASP A 70 7.23 1.22 -5.72
C ASP A 70 8.75 1.41 -5.96
N ILE A 71 9.17 2.18 -6.98
CA ILE A 71 10.58 2.57 -7.19
C ILE A 71 11.09 3.41 -6.02
N MET A 72 10.31 4.41 -5.58
CA MET A 72 10.70 5.24 -4.43
C MET A 72 10.90 4.43 -3.16
N ARG A 73 10.10 3.37 -2.95
CA ARG A 73 10.26 2.45 -1.82
C ARG A 73 11.61 1.73 -1.89
N GLU A 74 12.05 1.34 -3.09
CA GLU A 74 13.32 0.66 -3.31
C GLU A 74 14.53 1.59 -3.16
N LEU A 75 14.42 2.84 -3.62
CA LEU A 75 15.47 3.86 -3.47
C LEU A 75 15.62 4.35 -2.03
N TYR A 76 14.52 4.37 -1.26
CA TYR A 76 14.48 4.84 0.12
C TYR A 76 14.07 3.76 1.15
N PRO A 77 14.79 2.62 1.23
CA PRO A 77 14.35 1.45 2.01
C PRO A 77 14.54 1.61 3.52
N LYS A 78 15.51 2.43 3.94
CA LYS A 78 15.85 2.65 5.37
C LYS A 78 15.94 4.14 5.66
N ARG A 79 14.82 4.78 5.99
CA ARG A 79 14.79 6.23 6.30
C ARG A 79 13.45 6.69 6.89
N MET A 80 13.42 7.98 7.18
CA MET A 80 12.24 8.76 7.54
C MET A 80 11.10 8.65 6.51
N TYR A 81 11.44 8.55 5.21
CA TYR A 81 10.49 8.54 4.08
C TYR A 81 9.78 7.21 3.86
N ALA A 82 10.40 6.08 4.22
CA ALA A 82 9.85 4.74 4.00
C ALA A 82 8.43 4.61 4.58
N LYS A 83 8.19 5.15 5.78
CA LYS A 83 6.86 5.10 6.44
C LYS A 83 5.78 5.93 5.74
N GLN A 84 6.18 6.95 4.98
CA GLN A 84 5.27 7.79 4.18
C GLN A 84 4.99 7.15 2.83
N ILE A 85 6.01 6.60 2.18
CA ILE A 85 5.85 5.87 0.93
C ILE A 85 4.97 4.63 1.16
N GLU A 86 5.27 3.85 2.20
CA GLU A 86 4.45 2.70 2.61
C GLU A 86 3.02 3.13 2.99
N ALA A 87 2.83 4.35 3.50
CA ALA A 87 1.50 4.90 3.75
C ALA A 87 0.71 5.10 2.48
N ALA A 88 1.33 5.77 1.52
CA ALA A 88 0.73 6.12 0.24
C ALA A 88 0.37 4.84 -0.51
N ILE A 89 1.31 3.90 -0.60
CA ILE A 89 1.09 2.57 -1.18
C ILE A 89 -0.03 1.84 -0.44
N SER A 90 0.02 1.75 0.89
CA SER A 90 -0.99 1.06 1.69
C SER A 90 -2.37 1.72 1.55
N TYR A 91 -2.45 3.03 1.37
CA TYR A 91 -3.70 3.74 1.10
C TYR A 91 -4.26 3.32 -0.26
N LEU A 92 -3.43 3.31 -1.30
CA LEU A 92 -3.86 2.90 -2.64
C LEU A 92 -4.29 1.43 -2.72
N GLU A 93 -3.74 0.55 -1.88
CA GLU A 93 -4.15 -0.86 -1.83
C GLU A 93 -5.42 -1.11 -1.00
N ARG A 94 -5.46 -0.53 0.20
CA ARG A 94 -6.38 -0.94 1.27
C ARG A 94 -7.42 0.11 1.64
N SER A 95 -7.31 1.34 1.13
CA SER A 95 -8.38 2.33 1.27
C SER A 95 -9.55 1.97 0.36
N HIS A 96 -10.72 2.52 0.69
CA HIS A 96 -11.91 2.43 -0.13
C HIS A 96 -11.79 3.30 -1.39
N TYR A 97 -11.26 4.52 -1.27
CA TYR A 97 -11.20 5.50 -2.37
C TYR A 97 -10.03 5.27 -3.32
N ARG A 98 -8.84 4.95 -2.78
CA ARG A 98 -7.63 4.66 -3.55
C ARG A 98 -7.25 5.77 -4.54
N ASP A 99 -7.57 7.01 -4.20
CA ASP A 99 -7.28 8.18 -5.02
C ASP A 99 -5.83 8.65 -4.85
N TYR A 100 -5.24 9.09 -5.96
CA TYR A 100 -3.85 9.58 -5.98
C TYR A 100 -3.70 10.92 -5.28
N GLU A 101 -4.72 11.77 -5.30
CA GLU A 101 -4.73 13.05 -4.59
C GLU A 101 -4.45 12.86 -3.10
N THR A 102 -5.24 12.03 -2.41
CA THR A 102 -5.02 11.73 -1.00
C THR A 102 -3.71 10.99 -0.80
N ALA A 103 -3.33 10.06 -1.68
CA ALA A 103 -2.07 9.34 -1.53
C ALA A 103 -0.85 10.30 -1.53
N LEU A 104 -0.84 11.28 -2.42
CA LEU A 104 0.24 12.26 -2.54
C LEU A 104 0.13 13.34 -1.47
N TYR A 105 -1.00 14.03 -1.36
CA TYR A 105 -1.12 15.19 -0.47
C TYR A 105 -1.26 14.84 1.01
N ARG A 106 -1.79 13.66 1.35
CA ARG A 106 -1.93 13.28 2.77
C ARG A 106 -0.65 12.68 3.34
N TYR A 107 0.11 11.96 2.52
CA TYR A 107 1.24 11.15 2.99
C TYR A 107 2.60 11.64 2.53
N LEU A 108 2.69 12.26 1.35
CA LEU A 108 3.96 12.69 0.75
C LEU A 108 4.15 14.21 0.74
N LEU A 109 3.10 15.00 0.91
CA LEU A 109 3.23 16.47 0.98
C LEU A 109 3.86 16.91 2.30
N ASP A 110 4.91 17.72 2.17
CA ASP A 110 5.49 18.53 3.23
C ASP A 110 4.98 19.99 3.09
N ASP A 111 5.15 20.82 4.13
CA ASP A 111 4.68 22.22 4.16
C ASP A 111 5.40 23.16 3.18
N ARG A 112 6.33 22.64 2.38
CA ARG A 112 7.11 23.42 1.42
C ARG A 112 6.32 23.62 0.12
N GLN A 113 6.32 24.86 -0.39
CA GLN A 113 5.69 25.18 -1.69
C GLN A 113 6.24 24.31 -2.84
N VAL A 114 7.55 24.03 -2.86
CA VAL A 114 8.19 23.19 -3.88
C VAL A 114 7.59 21.77 -3.92
N ALA A 115 7.24 21.20 -2.76
CA ALA A 115 6.60 19.90 -2.70
C ALA A 115 5.21 19.94 -3.34
N SER A 116 4.43 20.98 -3.04
CA SER A 116 3.08 21.14 -3.57
C SER A 116 3.07 21.29 -5.08
N SER A 117 3.99 22.08 -5.66
CA SER A 117 4.03 22.31 -7.11
C SER A 117 4.35 21.03 -7.88
N ILE A 118 5.37 20.29 -7.44
CA ILE A 118 5.82 19.06 -8.12
C ILE A 118 4.75 17.97 -8.05
N LEU A 119 4.16 17.74 -6.87
CA LEU A 119 3.11 16.73 -6.71
C LEU A 119 1.85 17.08 -7.51
N SER A 120 1.50 18.37 -7.60
CA SER A 120 0.35 18.82 -8.39
C SER A 120 0.57 18.63 -9.89
N GLU A 121 1.78 18.89 -10.37
CA GLU A 121 2.16 18.67 -11.77
C GLU A 121 2.05 17.19 -12.14
N VAL A 122 2.63 16.29 -11.34
CA VAL A 122 2.53 14.84 -11.55
C VAL A 122 1.07 14.37 -11.53
N LEU A 123 0.27 14.84 -10.57
CA LEU A 123 -1.14 14.47 -10.48
C LEU A 123 -1.94 14.94 -11.71
N LEU A 124 -1.66 16.15 -12.18
CA LEU A 124 -2.34 16.73 -13.34
C LEU A 124 -1.94 16.00 -14.63
N GLU A 125 -0.68 15.65 -14.80
CA GLU A 125 -0.21 14.82 -15.91
C GLU A 125 -0.90 13.44 -15.93
N ASP A 126 -1.01 12.77 -14.77
CA ASP A 126 -1.68 11.46 -14.67
C ASP A 126 -3.18 11.58 -14.98
N MET A 127 -3.84 12.63 -14.47
CA MET A 127 -5.23 12.93 -14.78
C MET A 127 -5.47 13.20 -16.27
N LEU A 128 -4.61 14.00 -16.91
CA LEU A 128 -4.71 14.28 -18.34
C LEU A 128 -4.49 13.01 -19.16
N LYS A 129 -3.53 12.17 -18.79
CA LYS A 129 -3.30 10.87 -19.43
C LYS A 129 -4.55 9.98 -19.35
N ARG A 130 -5.16 9.88 -18.17
CA ARG A 130 -6.40 9.12 -17.97
C ARG A 130 -7.57 9.66 -18.80
N ARG A 131 -7.70 10.98 -18.93
CA ARG A 131 -8.74 11.63 -19.75
C ARG A 131 -8.49 11.54 -21.25
N ARG A 132 -7.24 11.36 -21.68
CA ARG A 132 -6.84 11.25 -23.10
C ARG A 132 -6.88 9.82 -23.65
N LEU A 133 -7.28 8.83 -22.86
CA LEU A 133 -7.53 7.48 -23.38
C LEU A 133 -8.73 7.53 -24.34
N PRO A 134 -8.59 7.12 -25.61
CA PRO A 134 -9.75 6.80 -26.44
C PRO A 134 -10.44 5.56 -25.85
N ASP A 135 -11.77 5.59 -25.81
CA ASP A 135 -12.61 4.49 -25.31
C ASP A 135 -12.22 3.16 -25.98
N LYS A 136 -11.65 2.23 -25.19
CA LYS A 136 -11.50 0.83 -25.63
C LYS A 136 -12.85 0.17 -25.95
N GLU A 137 -13.97 0.79 -25.54
CA GLU A 137 -15.33 0.39 -25.91
C GLU A 137 -15.75 0.94 -27.28
N ALA A 138 -15.25 2.10 -27.72
CA ALA A 138 -15.52 2.66 -29.04
C ALA A 138 -14.82 1.85 -30.14
N GLU A 139 -13.59 1.38 -29.89
CA GLU A 139 -12.90 0.46 -30.79
C GLU A 139 -13.64 -0.89 -30.88
N ARG A 140 -14.04 -1.47 -29.75
CA ARG A 140 -14.74 -2.78 -29.71
C ARG A 140 -16.08 -2.76 -30.47
N ASN A 141 -16.85 -1.68 -30.37
CA ASN A 141 -18.10 -1.49 -31.11
C ASN A 141 -17.90 -1.22 -32.62
N THR A 142 -16.69 -0.84 -33.04
CA THR A 142 -16.36 -0.60 -34.45
C THR A 142 -15.98 -1.91 -35.17
N TYR A 143 -15.52 -2.92 -34.43
CA TYR A 143 -15.26 -4.27 -34.95
C TYR A 143 -16.47 -5.21 -34.90
N GLU A 144 -17.50 -4.90 -34.10
CA GLU A 144 -18.78 -5.65 -34.08
C GLU A 144 -19.80 -5.16 -35.11
N LYS A 145 -19.52 -4.00 -35.74
CA LYS A 145 -20.40 -3.37 -36.75
C LYS A 145 -19.84 -3.45 -38.18
N ASN A 146 -18.72 -4.15 -38.38
CA ASN A 146 -18.18 -4.58 -39.68
C ASN A 146 -18.22 -6.10 -39.76
#